data_AF-A0A0G3V4S8-F1
#
_entry.id   AF-A0A0G3V4S8-F1
#
_cell.length_a   1.000
_cell.length_b   1.000
_cell.length_c   1.000
_cell.angle_alpha   90.00
_cell.angle_beta   90.00
_cell.angle_gamma   90.00
#
_symmetry.space_group_name_H-M   'P 1'
#
loop_
_entity.id
_entity.type
_entity.pdbx_description
1 polymer ?
#
loop_
_entity_poly.entity_id
_entity_poly.type
_entity_poly.pdbx_seq_one_letter_code
_entity_poly.pdbx_strand_id
1 'polypeptide(L)'
;MIMRSRTQPNFSTLRSRSIAPVHALISPRVVAVTDTVLNGIDKHLAAPNPEQGGALLRPVSSTLITRFLWDCEAETSGVSYVPSEHLVREVEDTETLLDMTLTGVVHSHPAGMNRLSGPDLDVTRHLLQQNRHLGTVTMPIVTQTRDEDNVESHETSLTNGRITWFFARLDSSDRLIISKPTAVRVLPVESVAQAVVAATGWRSQTAQDLVVAGHSVVGLQFIAHDLDTTVWVLLSSDFPIAAPLIAVDDGDGMTPTKLAALAHPDSDTAIAALIASLEQLRTTVTKTPLQEVDQ
;
A
#
# COMPACT_ATOMS: atom_id res chain seq x y z
N MET A 1 14.91 17.14 37.07
CA MET A 1 13.93 16.04 36.98
C MET A 1 14.51 15.00 36.04
N ILE A 2 14.96 13.86 36.56
CA ILE A 2 15.69 12.84 35.80
C ILE A 2 14.67 12.06 34.97
N MET A 3 14.64 12.29 33.65
CA MET A 3 13.91 11.44 32.70
C MET A 3 14.54 10.05 32.77
N ARG A 4 13.81 9.09 33.33
CA ARG A 4 14.16 7.67 33.23
C ARG A 4 14.03 7.29 31.76
N SER A 5 15.12 6.79 31.16
CA SER A 5 15.09 6.02 29.91
C SER A 5 14.07 4.89 30.08
N ARG A 6 12.90 5.05 29.46
CA ARG A 6 11.94 3.95 29.27
C ARG A 6 12.31 3.27 27.97
N THR A 7 12.44 1.95 28.02
CA THR A 7 12.72 1.08 26.88
C THR A 7 11.60 1.24 25.84
N GLN A 8 11.95 1.71 24.64
CA GLN A 8 11.04 1.67 23.50
C GLN A 8 10.75 0.21 23.11
N PRO A 9 9.55 -0.08 22.58
CA PRO A 9 9.23 -1.41 22.09
C PRO A 9 10.21 -1.82 20.99
N ASN A 10 10.54 -3.10 21.00
CA ASN A 10 11.68 -3.62 20.28
C ASN A 10 11.23 -4.40 19.04
N PHE A 11 11.40 -3.83 17.84
CA PHE A 11 11.17 -4.50 16.56
C PHE A 11 12.32 -5.46 16.16
N SER A 12 13.19 -5.89 17.08
CA SER A 12 14.35 -6.76 16.77
C SER A 12 14.01 -8.21 16.41
N THR A 13 12.77 -8.64 16.67
CA THR A 13 12.31 -10.02 16.47
C THR A 13 11.64 -10.26 15.12
N LEU A 14 11.53 -9.21 14.28
CA LEU A 14 10.99 -9.32 12.92
C LEU A 14 11.83 -10.29 12.08
N ARG A 15 11.16 -11.08 11.24
CA ARG A 15 11.73 -12.32 10.70
C ARG A 15 13.01 -12.10 9.89
N SER A 16 14.11 -12.71 10.34
CA SER A 16 15.26 -13.03 9.49
C SER A 16 15.02 -14.33 8.72
N ARG A 17 14.09 -14.36 7.75
CA ARG A 17 14.16 -15.45 6.76
C ARG A 17 15.38 -15.15 5.88
N SER A 18 16.28 -16.12 5.76
CA SER A 18 17.39 -16.08 4.79
C SER A 18 16.78 -16.04 3.39
N ILE A 19 16.50 -14.83 2.92
CA ILE A 19 16.26 -14.58 1.52
C ILE A 19 17.63 -14.83 0.87
N ALA A 20 17.75 -15.87 0.06
CA ALA A 20 18.90 -16.04 -0.82
C ALA A 20 19.17 -14.68 -1.50
N PRO A 21 20.42 -14.26 -1.72
CA PRO A 21 20.72 -12.93 -2.25
C PRO A 21 20.13 -12.83 -3.66
N VAL A 22 18.88 -12.36 -3.76
CA VAL A 22 18.33 -11.88 -5.02
C VAL A 22 19.11 -10.61 -5.28
N HIS A 23 20.07 -10.75 -6.19
CA HIS A 23 21.07 -9.77 -6.53
C HIS A 23 20.58 -8.32 -6.35
N ALA A 24 21.32 -7.61 -5.50
CA ALA A 24 21.34 -6.17 -5.41
C ALA A 24 21.44 -5.56 -6.82
N LEU A 25 20.35 -4.97 -7.30
CA LEU A 25 20.29 -3.85 -8.24
C LEU A 25 18.86 -3.28 -8.16
N ILE A 26 18.48 -2.85 -6.96
CA ILE A 26 17.30 -2.01 -6.81
C ILE A 26 17.79 -0.56 -6.95
N SER A 27 17.86 -0.09 -8.20
CA SER A 27 17.74 1.35 -8.54
C SER A 27 16.62 1.95 -7.70
N PRO A 28 16.64 3.26 -7.33
CA PRO A 28 15.66 3.84 -6.41
C PRO A 28 14.25 3.51 -6.92
N ARG A 29 13.68 2.43 -6.37
CA ARG A 29 12.45 1.86 -6.90
C ARG A 29 11.39 2.86 -6.53
N VAL A 30 10.64 3.31 -7.52
CA VAL A 30 9.43 4.09 -7.30
C VAL A 30 8.63 3.35 -6.24
N VAL A 31 8.56 3.93 -5.04
CA VAL A 31 7.75 3.37 -3.97
C VAL A 31 6.31 3.69 -4.33
N ALA A 32 5.48 2.66 -4.31
CA ALA A 32 4.07 2.78 -4.58
C ALA A 32 3.29 2.44 -3.32
N VAL A 33 2.11 3.03 -3.16
CA VAL A 33 1.19 2.81 -2.05
C VAL A 33 -0.23 2.71 -2.60
N THR A 34 -1.07 1.86 -2.02
CA THR A 34 -2.48 1.79 -2.42
C THR A 34 -3.26 2.96 -1.84
N ASP A 35 -4.28 3.44 -2.55
CA ASP A 35 -5.23 4.43 -2.02
C ASP A 35 -5.96 3.93 -0.77
N THR A 36 -6.20 2.63 -0.63
CA THR A 36 -6.74 2.03 0.61
C THR A 36 -5.81 2.26 1.82
N VAL A 37 -4.50 2.17 1.64
CA VAL A 37 -3.52 2.51 2.70
C VAL A 37 -3.59 4.00 3.03
N LEU A 38 -3.67 4.87 2.01
CA LEU A 38 -3.80 6.30 2.22
C LEU A 38 -5.08 6.67 2.95
N ASN A 39 -6.20 6.04 2.63
CA ASN A 39 -7.49 6.23 3.31
C ASN A 39 -7.43 5.80 4.77
N GLY A 40 -6.73 4.69 5.06
CA GLY A 40 -6.45 4.26 6.43
C GLY A 40 -5.60 5.28 7.19
N ILE A 41 -4.54 5.79 6.57
CA ILE A 41 -3.68 6.83 7.15
C ILE A 41 -4.47 8.12 7.38
N ASP A 42 -5.24 8.58 6.40
CA ASP A 42 -6.06 9.80 6.53
C ASP A 42 -7.03 9.70 7.68
N LYS A 43 -7.79 8.59 7.73
CA LYS A 43 -8.77 8.33 8.78
C LYS A 43 -8.18 8.36 10.18
N HIS A 44 -6.96 7.85 10.36
CA HIS A 44 -6.39 7.62 11.69
C HIS A 44 -5.30 8.61 12.10
N LEU A 45 -4.57 9.21 11.16
CA LEU A 45 -3.38 10.04 11.45
C LEU A 45 -3.55 11.49 11.01
N ALA A 46 -4.42 11.79 10.05
CA ALA A 46 -4.73 13.17 9.67
C ALA A 46 -5.78 13.85 10.60
N ALA A 47 -6.15 13.17 11.68
CA ALA A 47 -7.09 13.60 12.71
C ALA A 47 -6.49 14.67 13.68
N PRO A 48 -7.32 15.46 14.41
CA PRO A 48 -6.90 16.68 15.14
C PRO A 48 -5.96 16.49 16.35
N ASN A 49 -5.51 15.27 16.66
CA ASN A 49 -4.72 14.99 17.85
C ASN A 49 -3.39 14.28 17.50
N PRO A 50 -2.45 14.95 16.80
CA PRO A 50 -1.09 14.43 16.71
C PRO A 50 -0.44 14.37 18.12
N GLU A 51 0.54 13.50 18.36
CA GLU A 51 1.10 12.51 17.42
C GLU A 51 0.39 11.17 17.50
N GLN A 52 0.15 10.53 16.35
CA GLN A 52 -0.36 9.16 16.23
C GLN A 52 0.44 8.42 15.17
N GLY A 53 0.48 7.09 15.20
CA GLY A 53 1.31 6.33 14.27
C GLY A 53 0.83 4.93 13.97
N GLY A 54 1.66 4.22 13.20
CA GLY A 54 1.42 2.84 12.83
C GLY A 54 2.49 2.30 11.88
N ALA A 55 2.33 1.03 11.50
CA ALA A 55 3.26 0.31 10.66
C ALA A 55 2.76 0.22 9.21
N LEU A 56 3.70 0.26 8.26
CA LEU A 56 3.45 0.04 6.85
C LEU A 56 4.07 -1.28 6.41
N LEU A 57 3.31 -2.10 5.69
CA LEU A 57 3.74 -3.40 5.21
C LEU A 57 3.49 -3.57 3.71
N ARG A 58 4.29 -4.44 3.12
CA ARG A 58 4.22 -4.85 1.72
C ARG A 58 4.34 -6.36 1.60
N PRO A 59 3.78 -7.01 0.57
CA PRO A 59 4.11 -8.38 0.24
C PRO A 59 5.62 -8.54 0.01
N VAL A 60 6.22 -9.67 0.44
CA VAL A 60 7.67 -9.91 0.32
C VAL A 60 8.20 -9.71 -1.11
N SER A 61 7.41 -10.13 -2.10
CA SER A 61 7.72 -10.07 -3.53
C SER A 61 7.48 -8.70 -4.18
N SER A 62 6.90 -7.73 -3.47
CA SER A 62 6.43 -6.45 -4.01
C SER A 62 7.12 -5.25 -3.38
N THR A 63 7.24 -4.13 -4.10
CA THR A 63 7.56 -2.82 -3.49
C THR A 63 6.35 -1.93 -3.25
N LEU A 64 5.15 -2.45 -3.51
CA LEU A 64 3.88 -1.77 -3.26
C LEU A 64 3.49 -1.93 -1.79
N ILE A 65 3.27 -0.81 -1.11
CA ILE A 65 2.72 -0.76 0.25
C ILE A 65 1.21 -0.99 0.14
N THR A 66 0.74 -2.12 0.64
CA THR A 66 -0.67 -2.54 0.52
C THR A 66 -1.37 -2.60 1.88
N ARG A 67 -0.63 -2.46 2.98
CA ARG A 67 -1.19 -2.57 4.33
C ARG A 67 -0.66 -1.50 5.27
N PHE A 68 -1.59 -0.96 6.05
CA PHE A 68 -1.35 -0.06 7.17
C PHE A 68 -1.95 -0.66 8.43
N LEU A 69 -1.17 -0.74 9.50
CA LEU A 69 -1.60 -1.16 10.83
C LEU A 69 -1.57 0.06 11.74
N TRP A 70 -2.74 0.56 12.12
CA TRP A 70 -2.86 1.68 13.06
C TRP A 70 -2.53 1.24 14.48
N ASP A 71 -1.72 2.04 15.17
CA ASP A 71 -1.37 1.82 16.56
C ASP A 71 -2.37 2.50 17.50
N CYS A 72 -3.46 1.80 17.82
CA CYS A 72 -4.50 2.32 18.70
C CYS A 72 -4.11 2.35 20.19
N GLU A 73 -3.05 1.65 20.57
CA GLU A 73 -2.56 1.54 21.96
C GLU A 73 -1.27 2.33 22.20
N ALA A 74 -0.87 3.16 21.24
CA ALA A 74 0.33 3.97 21.33
C ALA A 74 0.34 4.89 22.56
N GLU A 75 1.52 5.05 23.17
CA GLU A 75 1.72 6.15 24.12
C GLU A 75 1.97 7.43 23.32
N THR A 76 1.04 8.38 23.39
CA THR A 76 1.08 9.61 22.61
C THR A 76 1.08 10.87 23.47
N SER A 77 1.73 11.90 22.95
CA SER A 77 1.62 13.28 23.42
C SER A 77 1.56 14.21 22.20
N GLY A 78 1.38 15.52 22.43
CA GLY A 78 1.35 16.50 21.33
C GLY A 78 2.64 16.61 20.50
N VAL A 79 3.73 15.97 20.92
CA VAL A 79 5.08 16.04 20.29
C VAL A 79 5.86 14.71 20.40
N SER A 80 5.18 13.60 20.70
CA SER A 80 5.83 12.28 20.75
C SER A 80 4.84 11.17 20.50
N TYR A 81 5.23 10.25 19.63
CA TYR A 81 4.63 8.95 19.40
C TYR A 81 5.62 7.86 19.83
N VAL A 82 5.17 6.97 20.72
CA VAL A 82 5.91 5.74 21.07
C VAL A 82 5.04 4.56 20.66
N PRO A 83 5.53 3.67 19.77
CA PRO A 83 4.78 2.50 19.36
C PRO A 83 4.35 1.63 20.55
N SER A 84 3.27 0.87 20.42
CA SER A 84 2.85 -0.08 21.44
C SER A 84 3.47 -1.47 21.22
N GLU A 85 3.52 -2.30 22.28
CA GLU A 85 3.83 -3.73 22.11
C GLU A 85 2.78 -4.45 21.28
N HIS A 86 1.52 -3.97 21.31
CA HIS A 86 0.45 -4.50 20.49
C HIS A 86 0.77 -4.36 19.00
N LEU A 87 1.22 -3.18 18.55
CA LEU A 87 1.64 -2.97 17.16
C LEU A 87 2.78 -3.92 16.76
N VAL A 88 3.76 -4.15 17.63
CA VAL A 88 4.86 -5.08 17.35
C VAL A 88 4.33 -6.49 17.08
N ARG A 89 3.42 -6.99 17.94
CA ARG A 89 2.79 -8.32 17.75
C ARG A 89 1.97 -8.38 16.47
N GLU A 90 1.17 -7.35 16.18
CA GLU A 90 0.37 -7.29 14.95
C GLU A 90 1.26 -7.29 13.69
N VAL A 91 2.42 -6.62 13.72
CA VAL A 91 3.40 -6.69 12.63
C VAL A 91 3.94 -8.12 12.50
N GLU A 92 4.39 -8.73 13.59
CA GLU A 92 4.93 -10.11 13.58
C GLU A 92 3.93 -11.15 13.06
N ASP A 93 2.67 -11.05 13.50
CA ASP A 93 1.57 -11.90 13.06
C ASP A 93 1.26 -11.66 11.58
N THR A 94 1.22 -10.40 11.13
CA THR A 94 1.00 -10.06 9.73
C THR A 94 2.13 -10.57 8.83
N GLU A 95 3.40 -10.40 9.23
CA GLU A 95 4.55 -10.94 8.49
C GLU A 95 4.51 -12.46 8.42
N THR A 96 4.07 -13.12 9.50
CA THR A 96 4.04 -14.58 9.60
C THR A 96 2.88 -15.20 8.83
N LEU A 97 1.67 -14.64 8.98
CA LEU A 97 0.42 -15.22 8.49
C LEU A 97 0.13 -14.83 7.04
N LEU A 98 0.59 -13.64 6.60
CA LEU A 98 0.23 -13.06 5.31
C LEU A 98 1.43 -12.88 4.35
N ASP A 99 2.59 -13.43 4.69
CA ASP A 99 3.83 -13.30 3.89
C ASP A 99 4.15 -11.85 3.49
N MET A 100 4.06 -10.97 4.49
CA MET A 100 4.35 -9.55 4.38
C MET A 100 5.68 -9.20 5.03
N THR A 101 6.16 -7.99 4.76
CA THR A 101 7.38 -7.42 5.36
C THR A 101 7.10 -6.00 5.80
N LEU A 102 7.50 -5.68 7.04
CA LEU A 102 7.55 -4.30 7.52
C LEU A 102 8.43 -3.48 6.58
N THR A 103 7.92 -2.36 6.08
CA THR A 103 8.68 -1.47 5.20
C THR A 103 8.83 -0.07 5.75
N GLY A 104 8.10 0.28 6.81
CA GLY A 104 8.11 1.63 7.34
C GLY A 104 7.25 1.82 8.58
N VAL A 105 7.48 2.96 9.24
CA VAL A 105 6.64 3.47 10.32
C VAL A 105 6.15 4.85 9.89
N VAL A 106 4.84 5.06 9.97
CA VAL A 106 4.19 6.34 9.65
C VAL A 106 3.69 6.96 10.93
N HIS A 107 3.83 8.28 11.06
CA HIS A 107 3.23 9.01 12.17
C HIS A 107 2.85 10.45 11.79
N SER A 108 1.99 11.05 12.60
CA SER A 108 1.52 12.41 12.41
C SER A 108 2.29 13.41 13.28
N HIS A 109 2.50 14.59 12.72
CA HIS A 109 3.06 15.75 13.41
C HIS A 109 2.02 16.87 13.50
N PRO A 110 2.22 17.84 14.41
CA PRO A 110 1.49 19.10 14.39
C PRO A 110 1.55 19.80 13.01
N ALA A 111 0.50 20.55 12.70
CA ALA A 111 0.41 21.31 11.45
C ALA A 111 1.65 22.17 11.22
N GLY A 112 2.20 22.12 9.99
CA GLY A 112 3.40 22.86 9.60
C GLY A 112 4.74 22.19 9.97
N MET A 113 4.74 21.01 10.60
CA MET A 113 5.96 20.26 10.94
C MET A 113 6.16 19.04 10.02
N ASN A 114 6.27 19.26 8.71
CA ASN A 114 6.38 18.20 7.69
C ASN A 114 7.82 17.65 7.51
N ARG A 115 8.59 17.54 8.59
CA ARG A 115 9.99 17.11 8.58
C ARG A 115 10.27 16.15 9.72
N LEU A 116 11.23 15.25 9.49
CA LEU A 116 11.74 14.37 10.54
C LEU A 116 12.41 15.17 11.67
N SER A 117 12.04 14.83 12.90
CA SER A 117 12.64 15.28 14.15
C SER A 117 13.95 14.51 14.43
N GLY A 118 14.78 15.02 15.34
CA GLY A 118 15.96 14.29 15.83
C GLY A 118 15.64 12.90 16.40
N PRO A 119 14.64 12.79 17.30
CA PRO A 119 14.13 11.50 17.77
C PRO A 119 13.73 10.53 16.65
N ASP A 120 13.08 11.00 15.58
CA ASP A 120 12.69 10.14 14.46
C ASP A 120 13.92 9.50 13.80
N LEU A 121 15.01 10.27 13.69
CA LEU A 121 16.26 9.78 13.12
C LEU A 121 16.91 8.72 14.00
N ASP A 122 16.84 8.89 15.31
CA ASP A 122 17.41 7.95 16.27
C ASP A 122 16.63 6.63 16.29
N VAL A 123 15.29 6.70 16.31
CA VAL A 123 14.40 5.54 16.19
C VAL A 123 14.65 4.79 14.89
N THR A 124 14.73 5.53 13.77
CA THR A 124 14.96 4.94 12.45
C THR A 124 16.31 4.25 12.36
N ARG A 125 17.37 4.88 12.91
CA ARG A 125 18.69 4.26 12.96
C ARG A 125 18.65 2.96 13.76
N HIS A 126 17.97 2.95 14.91
CA HIS A 126 17.82 1.75 15.73
C HIS A 126 17.07 0.65 14.99
N LEU A 127 15.94 0.97 14.36
CA LEU A 127 15.14 0.05 13.56
C LEU A 127 15.98 -0.61 12.46
N LEU A 128 16.72 0.18 11.68
CA LEU A 128 17.59 -0.32 10.61
C LEU A 128 18.79 -1.13 11.14
N GLN A 129 19.34 -0.76 12.31
CA GLN A 129 20.44 -1.51 12.94
C GLN A 129 20.00 -2.91 13.34
N GLN A 130 18.78 -3.05 13.85
CA GLN A 130 18.18 -4.32 14.25
C GLN A 130 17.65 -5.12 13.04
N ASN A 131 17.15 -4.42 12.02
CA ASN A 131 16.48 -5.02 10.86
C ASN A 131 17.24 -4.73 9.56
N ARG A 132 18.52 -5.13 9.52
CA ARG A 132 19.41 -4.89 8.36
C ARG A 132 18.89 -5.45 7.04
N HIS A 133 18.10 -6.52 7.11
CA HIS A 133 17.50 -7.17 5.95
C HIS A 133 16.50 -6.27 5.21
N LEU A 134 15.94 -5.23 5.86
CA LEU A 134 15.04 -4.28 5.22
C LEU A 134 15.75 -3.46 4.13
N GLY A 135 17.05 -3.17 4.32
CA GLY A 135 17.87 -2.34 3.44
C GLY A 135 17.50 -0.85 3.45
N THR A 136 16.22 -0.54 3.26
CA THR A 136 15.63 0.79 3.29
C THR A 136 14.32 0.75 4.08
N VAL A 137 14.05 1.79 4.87
CA VAL A 137 12.81 2.00 5.63
C VAL A 137 12.14 3.28 5.15
N THR A 138 10.82 3.24 5.00
CA THR A 138 9.97 4.40 4.70
C THR A 138 9.52 5.07 6.00
N MET A 139 9.60 6.40 6.07
CA MET A 139 9.19 7.20 7.22
C MET A 139 8.27 8.34 6.76
N PRO A 140 7.01 8.05 6.43
CA PRO A 140 6.10 9.10 6.04
C PRO A 140 5.69 9.92 7.26
N ILE A 141 5.63 11.24 7.09
CA ILE A 141 5.13 12.19 8.08
C ILE A 141 3.79 12.71 7.60
N VAL A 142 2.76 12.52 8.40
CA VAL A 142 1.42 13.05 8.15
C VAL A 142 1.31 14.41 8.83
N THR A 143 0.88 15.43 8.11
CA THR A 143 0.53 16.72 8.72
C THR A 143 -0.84 17.15 8.25
N GLN A 144 -1.59 17.78 9.15
CA GLN A 144 -2.84 18.42 8.76
C GLN A 144 -2.56 19.60 7.83
N THR A 145 -3.32 19.66 6.75
CA THR A 145 -3.39 20.81 5.85
C THR A 145 -4.32 21.85 6.46
N ARG A 146 -3.91 23.12 6.42
CA ARG A 146 -4.89 24.22 6.51
C ARG A 146 -5.48 24.43 5.12
N ASP A 147 -6.71 24.94 5.03
CA ASP A 147 -7.44 25.11 3.75
C ASP A 147 -6.67 25.91 2.66
N GLU A 148 -5.64 26.68 3.05
CA GLU A 148 -4.80 27.49 2.16
C GLU A 148 -3.43 26.85 1.83
N ASP A 149 -3.11 25.68 2.37
CA ASP A 149 -1.81 25.05 2.16
C ASP A 149 -1.76 24.35 0.79
N ASN A 150 -0.90 24.84 -0.11
CA ASN A 150 -0.57 24.11 -1.33
C ASN A 150 0.21 22.84 -1.00
N VAL A 151 -0.24 21.70 -1.54
CA VAL A 151 0.50 20.42 -1.48
C VAL A 151 1.69 20.50 -2.44
N GLU A 152 2.89 20.19 -1.95
CA GLU A 152 4.09 20.17 -2.78
C GLU A 152 4.10 18.94 -3.70
N SER A 153 4.82 19.01 -4.84
CA SER A 153 4.84 17.93 -5.84
C SER A 153 5.41 16.60 -5.34
N HIS A 154 6.11 16.61 -4.20
CA HIS A 154 6.67 15.43 -3.56
C HIS A 154 5.79 14.88 -2.43
N GLU A 155 4.71 15.57 -2.11
CA GLU A 155 3.77 15.21 -1.06
C GLU A 155 2.57 14.47 -1.66
N THR A 156 1.94 13.63 -0.85
CA THR A 156 0.67 12.99 -1.20
C THR A 156 -0.46 13.71 -0.48
N SER A 157 -1.42 14.26 -1.24
CA SER A 157 -2.61 14.86 -0.67
C SER A 157 -3.50 13.79 -0.04
N LEU A 158 -4.05 14.10 1.12
CA LEU A 158 -5.14 13.36 1.76
C LEU A 158 -6.36 14.28 1.87
N THR A 159 -7.50 13.73 2.29
CA THR A 159 -8.72 14.54 2.52
C THR A 159 -8.54 15.48 3.71
N ASN A 160 -7.91 15.02 4.79
CA ASN A 160 -7.75 15.77 6.04
C ASN A 160 -6.29 16.23 6.28
N GLY A 161 -5.40 16.04 5.31
CA GLY A 161 -3.98 16.29 5.50
C GLY A 161 -3.13 16.10 4.26
N ARG A 162 -1.83 15.94 4.49
CA ARG A 162 -0.83 15.56 3.49
C ARG A 162 0.20 14.63 4.11
N ILE A 163 0.89 13.88 3.25
CA ILE A 163 2.01 13.02 3.64
C ILE A 163 3.28 13.49 2.94
N THR A 164 4.32 13.71 3.72
CA THR A 164 5.69 13.90 3.21
C THR A 164 6.47 12.60 3.40
N TRP A 165 7.00 12.06 2.30
CA TRP A 165 7.66 10.75 2.32
C TRP A 165 9.18 10.88 2.41
N PHE A 166 9.74 10.20 3.40
CA PHE A 166 11.18 10.05 3.57
C PHE A 166 11.57 8.59 3.49
N PHE A 167 12.78 8.33 3.00
CA PHE A 167 13.37 6.99 2.94
C PHE A 167 14.73 7.02 3.61
N ALA A 168 14.99 6.05 4.48
CA ALA A 168 16.25 5.93 5.20
C ALA A 168 16.91 4.59 4.96
N ARG A 169 18.23 4.60 4.89
CA ARG A 169 19.06 3.39 4.88
C ARG A 169 20.33 3.62 5.69
N LEU A 170 21.02 2.53 6.02
CA LEU A 170 22.37 2.60 6.55
C LEU A 170 23.38 2.45 5.39
N ASP A 171 24.46 3.22 5.44
CA ASP A 171 25.62 2.97 4.58
C ASP A 171 26.50 1.84 5.16
N SER A 172 27.62 1.54 4.49
CA SER A 172 28.55 0.50 4.93
C SER A 172 29.24 0.81 6.28
N SER A 173 29.13 2.03 6.77
CA SER A 173 29.73 2.52 8.03
C SER A 173 28.66 2.79 9.09
N ASP A 174 27.47 2.21 8.94
CA ASP A 174 26.33 2.38 9.85
C ASP A 174 25.84 3.82 10.02
N ARG A 175 26.14 4.69 9.06
CA ARG A 175 25.59 6.04 9.05
C ARG A 175 24.21 6.03 8.42
N LEU A 176 23.29 6.74 9.07
CA LEU A 176 21.96 6.97 8.54
C LEU A 176 22.03 7.93 7.34
N ILE A 177 21.54 7.46 6.19
CA ILE A 177 21.37 8.23 4.96
C ILE A 177 19.87 8.38 4.73
N ILE A 178 19.42 9.63 4.60
CA ILE A 178 18.00 9.97 4.40
C ILE A 178 17.84 10.58 3.02
N SER A 179 16.80 10.19 2.30
CA SER A 179 16.42 10.82 1.04
C SER A 179 15.96 12.26 1.26
N LYS A 180 15.95 13.04 0.19
CA LYS A 180 15.07 14.21 0.14
C LYS A 180 13.60 13.74 0.17
N PRO A 181 12.66 14.60 0.57
CA PRO A 181 11.24 14.34 0.35
C PRO A 181 10.99 13.90 -1.10
N THR A 182 10.27 12.81 -1.30
CA THR A 182 10.16 12.14 -2.60
C THR A 182 8.71 11.74 -2.88
N ALA A 183 8.22 12.03 -4.09
CA ALA A 183 6.89 11.59 -4.50
C ALA A 183 6.77 10.06 -4.51
N VAL A 184 5.63 9.54 -4.06
CA VAL A 184 5.26 8.12 -4.20
C VAL A 184 4.14 7.97 -5.22
N ARG A 185 4.12 6.82 -5.90
CA ARG A 185 3.03 6.49 -6.82
C ARG A 185 1.84 5.95 -6.03
N VAL A 186 0.64 6.39 -6.38
CA VAL A 186 -0.60 5.87 -5.78
C VAL A 186 -1.22 4.85 -6.74
N LEU A 187 -1.45 3.64 -6.23
CA LEU A 187 -2.23 2.62 -6.94
C LEU A 187 -3.70 2.75 -6.52
N PRO A 188 -4.63 3.09 -7.43
CA PRO A 188 -6.02 3.43 -7.10
C PRO A 188 -6.90 2.17 -6.96
N VAL A 189 -6.61 1.32 -5.98
CA VAL A 189 -7.28 0.03 -5.76
C VAL A 189 -8.75 0.22 -5.39
N GLU A 190 -9.02 1.03 -4.37
CA GLU A 190 -10.38 1.29 -3.90
C GLU A 190 -11.17 2.11 -4.93
N SER A 191 -10.52 3.10 -5.55
CA SER A 191 -11.13 3.92 -6.61
C SER A 191 -11.56 3.07 -7.81
N VAL A 192 -10.72 2.12 -8.26
CA VAL A 192 -11.07 1.15 -9.31
C VAL A 192 -12.27 0.30 -8.87
N ALA A 193 -12.24 -0.25 -7.66
CA ALA A 193 -13.31 -1.09 -7.15
C ALA A 193 -14.66 -0.35 -7.13
N GLN A 194 -14.67 0.88 -6.61
CA GLN A 194 -15.87 1.72 -6.56
C GLN A 194 -16.38 2.07 -7.97
N ALA A 195 -15.49 2.43 -8.89
CA ALA A 195 -15.87 2.78 -10.26
C ALA A 195 -16.46 1.60 -11.02
N VAL A 196 -15.89 0.39 -10.87
CA VAL A 196 -16.45 -0.83 -11.48
C VAL A 196 -17.83 -1.14 -10.90
N VAL A 197 -17.99 -1.11 -9.58
CA VAL A 197 -19.30 -1.33 -8.92
C VAL A 197 -20.34 -0.33 -9.41
N ALA A 198 -19.98 0.96 -9.49
CA ALA A 198 -20.88 2.01 -9.93
C ALA A 198 -21.32 1.86 -11.39
N ALA A 199 -20.41 1.42 -12.27
CA ALA A 199 -20.70 1.25 -13.70
C ALA A 199 -21.50 -0.02 -14.00
N THR A 200 -21.15 -1.13 -13.34
CA THR A 200 -21.67 -2.47 -13.68
C THR A 200 -22.81 -2.94 -12.78
N GLY A 201 -22.93 -2.38 -11.57
CA GLY A 201 -23.80 -2.90 -10.52
C GLY A 201 -23.30 -4.20 -9.87
N TRP A 202 -22.10 -4.68 -10.22
CA TRP A 202 -21.51 -5.87 -9.63
C TRP A 202 -21.15 -5.67 -8.16
N ARG A 203 -21.00 -6.77 -7.42
CA ARG A 203 -20.57 -6.71 -6.01
C ARG A 203 -19.07 -6.95 -5.93
N SER A 204 -18.33 -6.00 -5.37
CA SER A 204 -16.90 -6.15 -5.08
C SER A 204 -16.68 -6.93 -3.77
N GLN A 205 -15.59 -7.69 -3.71
CA GLN A 205 -15.04 -8.25 -2.48
C GLN A 205 -13.78 -7.48 -2.03
N THR A 206 -13.25 -7.83 -0.85
CA THR A 206 -12.01 -7.25 -0.34
C THR A 206 -10.84 -7.54 -1.28
N ALA A 207 -10.03 -6.51 -1.56
CA ALA A 207 -8.82 -6.65 -2.36
C ALA A 207 -7.84 -7.65 -1.73
N GLN A 208 -7.15 -8.42 -2.56
CA GLN A 208 -6.21 -9.46 -2.12
C GLN A 208 -4.85 -9.24 -2.75
N ASP A 209 -3.79 -9.47 -1.98
CA ASP A 209 -2.43 -9.52 -2.50
C ASP A 209 -2.20 -10.90 -3.13
N LEU A 210 -1.91 -10.93 -4.43
CA LEU A 210 -1.74 -12.15 -5.21
C LEU A 210 -0.36 -12.19 -5.87
N VAL A 211 0.09 -13.39 -6.23
CA VAL A 211 1.28 -13.60 -7.06
C VAL A 211 0.85 -14.29 -8.36
N VAL A 212 1.05 -13.61 -9.49
CA VAL A 212 0.70 -14.12 -10.82
C VAL A 212 1.97 -14.18 -11.65
N ALA A 213 2.35 -15.39 -12.08
CA ALA A 213 3.59 -15.63 -12.82
C ALA A 213 4.85 -15.05 -12.14
N GLY A 214 4.90 -15.07 -10.80
CA GLY A 214 6.01 -14.52 -10.02
C GLY A 214 5.97 -13.01 -9.79
N HIS A 215 4.94 -12.31 -10.29
CA HIS A 215 4.73 -10.89 -10.08
C HIS A 215 3.65 -10.63 -9.04
N SER A 216 3.91 -9.74 -8.09
CA SER A 216 2.89 -9.31 -7.13
C SER A 216 1.87 -8.40 -7.79
N VAL A 217 0.60 -8.67 -7.56
CA VAL A 217 -0.53 -7.88 -8.05
C VAL A 217 -1.57 -7.72 -6.93
N VAL A 218 -2.38 -6.67 -7.01
CA VAL A 218 -3.57 -6.53 -6.18
C VAL A 218 -4.77 -7.04 -6.98
N GLY A 219 -5.39 -8.11 -6.52
CA GLY A 219 -6.58 -8.70 -7.11
C GLY A 219 -7.86 -8.09 -6.54
N LEU A 220 -8.72 -7.60 -7.43
CA LEU A 220 -10.08 -7.17 -7.14
C LEU A 220 -11.06 -8.21 -7.69
N GLN A 221 -11.87 -8.81 -6.83
CA GLN A 221 -12.84 -9.82 -7.20
C GLN A 221 -14.25 -9.22 -7.24
N PHE A 222 -14.96 -9.44 -8.35
CA PHE A 222 -16.32 -8.95 -8.57
C PHE A 222 -17.28 -10.09 -8.88
N ILE A 223 -18.40 -10.15 -8.17
CA ILE A 223 -19.49 -11.08 -8.47
C ILE A 223 -20.38 -10.44 -9.54
N ALA A 224 -20.26 -10.93 -10.77
CA ALA A 224 -20.99 -10.47 -11.94
C ALA A 224 -22.29 -11.28 -12.10
N HIS A 225 -23.32 -10.89 -11.35
CA HIS A 225 -24.59 -11.61 -11.24
C HIS A 225 -25.36 -11.76 -12.57
N ASP A 226 -25.16 -10.83 -13.50
CA ASP A 226 -25.75 -10.87 -14.84
C ASP A 226 -24.98 -11.75 -15.83
N LEU A 227 -23.77 -12.19 -15.45
CA LEU A 227 -22.94 -13.13 -16.19
C LEU A 227 -22.83 -14.50 -15.51
N ASP A 228 -23.45 -14.67 -14.35
CA ASP A 228 -23.37 -15.86 -13.49
C ASP A 228 -21.92 -16.34 -13.26
N THR A 229 -21.00 -15.40 -13.04
CA THR A 229 -19.56 -15.69 -12.90
C THR A 229 -18.88 -14.69 -11.96
N THR A 230 -17.62 -14.97 -11.65
CA THR A 230 -16.74 -14.05 -10.93
C THR A 230 -15.68 -13.47 -11.85
N VAL A 231 -15.55 -12.15 -11.85
CA VAL A 231 -14.56 -11.42 -12.63
C VAL A 231 -13.45 -10.92 -11.71
N TRP A 232 -12.21 -11.16 -12.11
CA TRP A 232 -11.02 -10.68 -11.43
C TRP A 232 -10.39 -9.55 -12.24
N VAL A 233 -10.09 -8.43 -11.57
CA VAL A 233 -9.27 -7.35 -12.11
C VAL A 233 -7.96 -7.33 -11.31
N LEU A 234 -6.84 -7.57 -11.99
CA LEU A 234 -5.53 -7.66 -11.36
C LEU A 234 -4.71 -6.42 -11.69
N LEU A 235 -4.39 -5.65 -10.65
CA LEU A 235 -3.65 -4.41 -10.74
C LEU A 235 -2.18 -4.66 -10.39
N SER A 236 -1.28 -4.49 -11.36
CA SER A 236 0.16 -4.49 -11.06
C SER A 236 0.58 -3.19 -10.40
N SER A 237 1.76 -3.17 -9.78
CA SER A 237 2.33 -1.94 -9.22
C SER A 237 2.53 -0.83 -10.25
N ASP A 238 2.53 -1.16 -11.56
CA ASP A 238 2.74 -0.22 -12.66
C ASP A 238 1.44 0.35 -13.24
N PHE A 239 0.27 -0.12 -12.80
CA PHE A 239 -0.98 0.56 -13.14
C PHE A 239 -0.97 2.01 -12.58
N PRO A 240 -1.46 3.01 -13.33
CA PRO A 240 -2.22 2.93 -14.58
C PRO A 240 -1.36 2.90 -15.88
N ILE A 241 -0.03 2.97 -15.75
CA ILE A 241 0.91 2.93 -16.90
C ILE A 241 0.91 1.55 -17.56
N ALA A 242 0.67 0.49 -16.79
CA ALA A 242 0.40 -0.84 -17.32
C ALA A 242 -1.09 -1.15 -17.24
N ALA A 243 -1.61 -1.76 -18.30
CA ALA A 243 -2.97 -2.27 -18.35
C ALA A 243 -3.24 -3.29 -17.22
N PRO A 244 -4.41 -3.25 -16.58
CA PRO A 244 -4.82 -4.30 -15.66
C PRO A 244 -5.13 -5.59 -16.43
N LEU A 245 -4.92 -6.74 -15.79
CA LEU A 245 -5.37 -8.03 -16.33
C LEU A 245 -6.80 -8.30 -15.88
N ILE A 246 -7.67 -8.67 -16.82
CA ILE A 246 -9.04 -9.11 -16.52
C ILE A 246 -9.10 -10.62 -16.72
N ALA A 247 -9.53 -11.36 -15.70
CA ALA A 247 -9.76 -12.79 -15.76
C ALA A 247 -11.20 -13.13 -15.35
N VAL A 248 -11.72 -14.23 -15.87
CA VAL A 248 -13.03 -14.78 -15.49
C VAL A 248 -12.79 -16.11 -14.80
N ASP A 249 -13.50 -16.33 -13.70
CA ASP A 249 -13.51 -17.60 -12.98
C ASP A 249 -14.67 -18.46 -13.49
N ASP A 250 -14.34 -19.51 -14.25
CA ASP A 250 -15.30 -20.44 -14.84
C ASP A 250 -15.55 -21.67 -13.95
N GLY A 251 -15.04 -21.68 -12.72
CA GLY A 251 -15.13 -22.81 -11.80
C GLY A 251 -14.02 -23.85 -11.97
N ASP A 252 -13.33 -23.87 -13.11
CA ASP A 252 -12.13 -24.69 -13.35
C ASP A 252 -10.83 -23.87 -13.17
N GLY A 253 -10.94 -22.55 -13.06
CA GLY A 253 -9.88 -21.64 -12.66
C GLY A 253 -10.03 -20.23 -13.22
N MET A 254 -9.01 -19.40 -13.01
CA MET A 254 -8.96 -18.05 -13.60
C MET A 254 -8.44 -18.11 -15.03
N THR A 255 -9.32 -17.87 -16.00
CA THR A 255 -8.97 -17.76 -17.41
C THR A 255 -8.75 -16.28 -17.80
N PRO A 256 -7.52 -15.86 -18.18
CA PRO A 256 -7.27 -14.50 -18.62
C PRO A 256 -8.05 -14.16 -19.88
N THR A 257 -8.72 -13.02 -19.89
CA THR A 257 -9.41 -12.52 -21.08
C THR A 257 -8.42 -11.73 -21.97
N LYS A 258 -8.61 -11.79 -23.29
CA LYS A 258 -7.80 -11.00 -24.25
C LYS A 258 -8.14 -9.50 -24.27
N LEU A 259 -8.97 -9.04 -23.33
CA LEU A 259 -9.40 -7.65 -23.26
C LEU A 259 -8.30 -6.82 -22.61
N ALA A 260 -7.46 -6.22 -23.43
CA ALA A 260 -6.46 -5.27 -22.96
C ALA A 260 -7.17 -3.94 -22.68
N ALA A 261 -7.44 -3.65 -21.41
CA ALA A 261 -7.68 -2.26 -21.01
C ALA A 261 -6.47 -1.42 -21.44
N LEU A 262 -6.70 -0.23 -21.99
CA LEU A 262 -5.59 0.59 -22.46
C LEU A 262 -4.85 1.19 -21.26
N ALA A 263 -3.53 1.07 -21.28
CA ALA A 263 -2.64 1.80 -20.38
C ALA A 263 -2.78 3.31 -20.61
N HIS A 264 -2.84 4.09 -19.53
CA HIS A 264 -2.88 5.54 -19.61
C HIS A 264 -2.19 6.16 -18.38
N PRO A 265 -1.35 7.21 -18.52
CA PRO A 265 -0.67 7.80 -17.37
C PRO A 265 -1.61 8.49 -16.38
N ASP A 266 -2.80 8.90 -16.85
CA ASP A 266 -3.88 9.43 -16.03
C ASP A 266 -4.81 8.29 -15.54
N SER A 267 -5.00 8.21 -14.23
CA SER A 267 -5.75 7.14 -13.55
C SER A 267 -7.23 7.12 -13.97
N ASP A 268 -7.87 8.27 -14.10
CA ASP A 268 -9.30 8.35 -14.43
C ASP A 268 -9.56 7.81 -15.84
N THR A 269 -8.70 8.17 -16.79
CA THR A 269 -8.75 7.65 -18.16
C THR A 269 -8.50 6.13 -18.20
N ALA A 270 -7.54 5.62 -17.41
CA ALA A 270 -7.28 4.18 -17.33
C ALA A 270 -8.45 3.41 -16.70
N ILE A 271 -9.09 3.98 -15.67
CA ILE A 271 -10.30 3.42 -15.04
C ILE A 271 -11.46 3.39 -16.05
N ALA A 272 -11.67 4.47 -16.81
CA ALA A 272 -12.68 4.50 -17.86
C ALA A 272 -12.43 3.44 -18.95
N ALA A 273 -11.17 3.25 -19.36
CA ALA A 273 -10.79 2.21 -20.32
C ALA A 273 -11.01 0.79 -19.78
N LEU A 274 -10.75 0.56 -18.48
CA LEU A 274 -11.09 -0.68 -17.80
C LEU A 274 -12.60 -0.94 -17.82
N ILE A 275 -13.42 0.05 -17.45
CA ILE A 275 -14.88 -0.08 -17.47
C ILE A 275 -15.39 -0.42 -18.88
N ALA A 276 -14.89 0.25 -19.91
CA ALA A 276 -15.24 -0.07 -21.30
C ALA A 276 -14.88 -1.51 -21.68
N SER A 277 -13.75 -2.02 -21.18
CA SER A 277 -13.32 -3.42 -21.40
C SER A 277 -14.24 -4.41 -20.69
N LEU A 278 -14.69 -4.10 -19.47
CA LEU A 278 -15.65 -4.92 -18.73
C LEU A 278 -17.04 -4.95 -19.39
N GLU A 279 -17.50 -3.83 -19.94
CA GLU A 279 -18.74 -3.81 -20.73
C GLU A 279 -18.60 -4.63 -22.03
N GLN A 280 -17.44 -4.58 -22.69
CA GLN A 280 -17.18 -5.44 -23.84
C GLN A 280 -17.20 -6.93 -23.46
N LEU A 281 -16.62 -7.31 -22.31
CA LEU A 281 -16.69 -8.67 -21.77
C LEU A 281 -18.15 -9.11 -21.61
N ARG A 282 -18.96 -8.26 -20.97
CA ARG A 282 -20.40 -8.50 -20.76
C ARG A 282 -21.14 -8.79 -22.06
N THR A 283 -20.89 -8.01 -23.11
CA THR A 283 -21.50 -8.25 -24.44
C THR A 283 -21.00 -9.52 -25.14
N THR A 284 -19.78 -9.97 -24.84
CA THR A 284 -19.18 -11.16 -25.48
C THR A 284 -19.69 -12.44 -24.84
N VAL A 285 -19.77 -12.48 -23.50
CA VAL A 285 -20.26 -13.63 -22.74
C VAL A 285 -21.75 -13.86 -23.02
N THR A 286 -22.56 -12.80 -23.03
CA THR A 286 -24.02 -12.88 -23.31
C THR A 286 -24.35 -13.32 -24.74
N LYS A 287 -23.44 -13.16 -25.71
CA LYS A 287 -23.65 -13.55 -27.11
C LYS A 287 -23.28 -15.00 -27.42
N THR A 288 -22.69 -15.73 -26.48
CA THR A 288 -22.41 -17.16 -26.64
C THR A 288 -23.59 -17.93 -26.09
N PRO A 289 -24.58 -18.35 -26.91
CA PRO A 289 -25.64 -19.21 -26.41
C PRO A 289 -24.99 -20.48 -25.86
N LEU A 290 -25.42 -20.91 -24.67
CA LEU A 290 -25.19 -22.26 -24.18
C LEU A 290 -25.60 -23.19 -25.33
N GLN A 291 -24.63 -23.77 -26.03
CA GLN A 291 -24.94 -24.86 -26.94
C GLN A 291 -25.51 -25.95 -26.05
N GLU A 292 -26.82 -26.17 -26.13
CA GLU A 292 -27.45 -27.36 -25.62
C GLU A 292 -26.65 -28.53 -26.22
N VAL A 293 -25.87 -29.19 -25.36
CA VAL A 293 -25.28 -30.47 -25.69
C VAL A 293 -26.45 -31.45 -25.71
N ASP A 294 -27.11 -31.52 -26.87
CA ASP A 294 -28.04 -32.60 -27.18
C ASP A 294 -27.29 -33.92 -26.99
N GLN A 295 -27.71 -34.68 -25.97
CA GLN A 295 -27.31 -36.07 -25.73
C GLN A 295 -28.07 -37.02 -26.65
#